data_AF-A0A0S6US47-F1
#
_entry.id   AF-A0A0S6US47-F1
#
_cell.length_a   1.000
_cell.length_b   1.000
_cell.length_c   1.000
_cell.angle_alpha   90.00
_cell.angle_beta   90.00
_cell.angle_gamma   90.00
#
_symmetry.space_group_name_H-M   'P 1'
#
loop_
_entity.id
_entity.type
_entity.pdbx_description
1 polymer ?
#
loop_
_entity_poly.entity_id
_entity_poly.type
_entity_poly.pdbx_seq_one_letter_code
_entity_poly.pdbx_strand_id
1 'polypeptide(L)'
;MKPPGKTNLVRMQQTALQEMERIQITQRALVAEGLLKAPDAGAIERRDDFAGIVRLIDVIQTDAVMLDRLKVGMARAAIARSAELNVDAEVEPE
;
A
#
# COMPACT_ATOMS: atom_id res chain seq x y z
N MET A 1 8.45 -16.82 6.07
CA MET A 1 7.32 -16.08 5.46
C MET A 1 7.40 -16.23 3.95
N LYS A 2 6.28 -16.35 3.23
CA LYS A 2 6.32 -16.30 1.74
C LYS A 2 6.66 -14.87 1.31
N PRO A 3 7.58 -14.66 0.35
CA PRO A 3 7.86 -13.33 -0.13
C PRO A 3 6.59 -12.71 -0.73
N PRO A 4 6.36 -11.40 -0.54
CA PRO A 4 5.21 -10.73 -1.12
C PRO A 4 5.23 -10.92 -2.65
N GLY A 5 4.10 -11.37 -3.21
CA GLY A 5 3.94 -11.49 -4.65
C GLY A 5 4.02 -10.13 -5.35
N LYS A 6 4.18 -10.12 -6.68
CA LYS A 6 4.24 -8.89 -7.49
C LYS A 6 3.01 -8.00 -7.23
N THR A 7 3.23 -6.77 -6.80
CA THR A 7 2.19 -5.75 -6.62
C THR A 7 2.18 -4.76 -7.79
N ASN A 8 1.12 -3.98 -7.91
CA ASN A 8 1.01 -2.87 -8.86
C ASN A 8 0.15 -1.74 -8.26
N LEU A 9 0.18 -0.55 -8.87
CA LEU A 9 -0.55 0.62 -8.37
C LEU A 9 -2.05 0.37 -8.20
N VAL A 10 -2.67 -0.37 -9.13
CA VAL A 10 -4.11 -0.69 -9.07
C VAL A 10 -4.43 -1.55 -7.85
N ARG A 11 -3.62 -2.59 -7.60
CA ARG A 11 -3.78 -3.45 -6.40
C ARG A 11 -3.54 -2.66 -5.12
N MET A 12 -2.53 -1.79 -5.10
CA MET A 12 -2.26 -0.93 -3.95
C MET A 12 -3.44 0.00 -3.64
N GLN A 13 -4.01 0.61 -4.68
CA GLN A 13 -5.18 1.48 -4.56
C GLN A 13 -6.40 0.72 -4.05
N GLN A 14 -6.68 -0.45 -4.62
CA GLN A 14 -7.79 -1.31 -4.17
C GLN A 14 -7.64 -1.71 -2.70
N THR A 15 -6.45 -2.12 -2.28
CA THR A 15 -6.20 -2.47 -0.88
C THR A 15 -6.36 -1.26 0.05
N ALA A 16 -5.86 -0.08 -0.34
CA ALA A 16 -6.06 1.14 0.45
C ALA A 16 -7.56 1.51 0.58
N LEU A 17 -8.32 1.40 -0.52
CA LEU A 17 -9.75 1.64 -0.52
C LEU A 17 -10.48 0.66 0.42
N GLN A 18 -10.17 -0.64 0.32
CA GLN A 18 -10.76 -1.67 1.17
C GLN A 18 -10.47 -1.44 2.66
N GLU A 19 -9.26 -1.03 3.00
CA GLU A 19 -8.88 -0.75 4.40
C GLU A 19 -9.58 0.49 4.95
N MET A 20 -9.69 1.55 4.15
CA MET A 20 -10.47 2.74 4.48
C MET A 20 -11.94 2.37 4.77
N GLU A 21 -12.57 1.61 3.87
CA GLU A 21 -13.96 1.15 4.02
C GLU A 21 -14.14 0.26 5.24
N ARG A 22 -13.23 -0.70 5.45
CA ARG A 22 -13.25 -1.61 6.59
C ARG A 22 -13.26 -0.83 7.90
N ILE A 23 -12.34 0.12 8.07
CA ILE A 23 -12.27 0.93 9.28
C ILE A 23 -13.58 1.69 9.49
N GLN A 24 -14.11 2.33 8.45
CA GLN A 24 -15.34 3.10 8.54
C GLN A 24 -16.54 2.23 8.96
N ILE A 25 -16.68 1.04 8.35
CA ILE A 25 -17.76 0.10 8.66
C ILE A 25 -17.62 -0.41 10.10
N THR A 26 -16.43 -0.87 10.49
CA THR A 26 -16.20 -1.41 11.83
C THR A 26 -16.45 -0.37 12.92
N GLN A 27 -15.89 0.84 12.79
CA GLN A 27 -16.08 1.89 13.79
C GLN A 27 -17.56 2.30 13.90
N ARG A 28 -18.27 2.40 12.78
CA ARG A 28 -19.71 2.70 12.78
C ARG A 28 -20.52 1.60 13.46
N ALA A 29 -20.21 0.33 13.19
CA ALA A 29 -20.90 -0.81 13.82
C ALA A 29 -20.67 -0.84 15.34
N LEU A 30 -19.43 -0.68 15.79
CA LEU A 30 -19.10 -0.66 17.23
C LEU A 30 -19.81 0.45 18.00
N VAL A 31 -19.97 1.64 17.39
CA VAL A 31 -20.73 2.73 17.99
C VAL A 31 -22.23 2.42 18.00
N ALA A 32 -22.77 1.87 16.90
CA ALA A 32 -24.18 1.51 16.81
C ALA A 32 -24.57 0.41 17.80
N GLU A 33 -23.67 -0.54 18.08
CA GLU A 33 -23.84 -1.59 19.08
C GLU A 33 -23.58 -1.12 20.52
N GLY A 34 -23.17 0.15 20.71
CA GLY A 34 -22.87 0.71 22.02
C GLY A 34 -21.57 0.20 22.66
N LEU A 35 -20.75 -0.54 21.91
CA LEU A 35 -19.43 -1.01 22.34
C LEU A 35 -18.41 0.12 22.42
N LEU A 36 -18.63 1.20 21.64
CA LEU A 36 -17.88 2.44 21.72
C LEU A 36 -18.84 3.63 21.87
N LYS A 37 -18.45 4.63 22.67
CA LYS A 37 -19.22 5.90 22.78
C LYS A 37 -19.10 6.76 21.53
N ALA A 38 -17.96 6.68 20.84
CA ALA A 38 -17.64 7.39 19.62
C ALA A 38 -16.57 6.59 18.85
N PRO A 39 -16.37 6.84 17.54
CA PRO A 39 -15.29 6.21 16.79
C PRO A 39 -13.92 6.47 17.43
N ASP A 40 -13.06 5.46 17.41
CA ASP A 40 -11.67 5.61 17.86
C ASP A 40 -10.92 6.63 16.99
N ALA A 41 -10.30 7.62 17.62
CA ALA A 41 -9.62 8.71 16.90
C ALA A 41 -8.48 8.19 16.02
N GLY A 42 -7.66 7.26 16.53
CA GLY A 42 -6.57 6.67 15.76
C GLY A 42 -7.05 5.78 14.60
N ALA A 43 -8.24 5.18 14.71
CA ALA A 43 -8.88 4.51 13.59
C ALA A 43 -9.31 5.52 12.52
N ILE A 44 -9.89 6.66 12.90
CA ILE A 44 -10.27 7.72 11.95
C ILE A 44 -9.04 8.29 11.23
N GLU A 45 -7.96 8.58 11.95
CA GLU A 45 -6.70 9.04 11.34
C GLU A 45 -6.18 8.04 10.30
N ARG A 46 -6.14 6.75 10.65
CA ARG A 46 -5.73 5.68 9.72
C ARG A 46 -6.63 5.57 8.49
N ARG A 47 -7.95 5.72 8.66
CA ARG A 47 -8.88 5.77 7.53
C ARG A 47 -8.52 6.92 6.58
N ASP A 48 -8.22 8.08 7.14
CA ASP A 48 -7.90 9.28 6.37
C ASP A 48 -6.55 9.17 5.65
N ASP A 49 -5.57 8.50 6.26
CA ASP A 49 -4.30 8.14 5.61
C ASP A 49 -4.52 7.20 4.42
N PHE A 50 -5.33 6.15 4.56
CA PHE A 50 -5.68 5.27 3.44
C PHE A 50 -6.42 6.03 2.33
N ALA A 51 -7.35 6.93 2.68
CA ALA A 51 -7.99 7.81 1.72
C ALA A 51 -6.97 8.72 1.00
N GLY A 52 -5.96 9.21 1.73
CA GLY A 52 -4.84 9.97 1.19
C GLY A 52 -4.02 9.17 0.17
N ILE A 53 -3.73 7.90 0.47
CA ILE A 53 -3.03 6.99 -0.46
C ILE A 53 -3.83 6.78 -1.74
N VAL A 54 -5.15 6.56 -1.65
CA VAL A 54 -6.01 6.43 -2.84
C VAL A 54 -5.91 7.69 -3.70
N ARG A 55 -6.09 8.87 -3.11
CA ARG A 55 -5.99 10.16 -3.82
C ARG A 55 -4.61 10.37 -4.45
N LEU A 56 -3.54 10.00 -3.75
CA LEU A 56 -2.18 10.09 -4.28
C LEU A 56 -2.03 9.21 -5.52
N ILE A 57 -2.54 7.97 -5.48
CA ILE A 57 -2.47 7.06 -6.62
C ILE A 57 -3.32 7.58 -7.78
N ASP A 58 -4.50 8.17 -7.53
CA ASP A 58 -5.32 8.81 -8.56
C ASP A 58 -4.56 9.95 -9.27
N VAL A 59 -3.89 10.82 -8.51
CA VAL A 59 -3.05 11.89 -9.09
C VAL A 59 -1.93 11.30 -9.95
N ILE A 60 -1.26 10.25 -9.47
CA ILE A 60 -0.20 9.57 -10.23
C ILE A 60 -0.75 8.96 -11.52
N GLN A 61 -1.93 8.35 -11.49
CA GLN A 61 -2.52 7.70 -12.66
C GLN A 61 -3.06 8.70 -13.69
N THR A 62 -3.48 9.88 -13.25
CA THR A 62 -4.01 10.94 -14.14
C THR A 62 -2.91 11.81 -14.77
N ASP A 63 -1.72 11.86 -14.19
CA ASP A 63 -0.54 12.53 -14.76
C ASP A 63 0.39 11.53 -15.48
N ALA A 64 0.35 11.56 -16.81
CA ALA A 64 1.16 10.67 -17.65
C ALA A 64 2.69 10.80 -17.42
N VAL A 65 3.18 12.01 -17.13
CA VAL A 65 4.60 12.27 -16.89
C VAL A 65 5.02 11.68 -15.55
N MET A 66 4.19 11.83 -14.50
CA MET A 66 4.46 11.20 -13.20
C MET A 66 4.41 9.68 -13.28
N LEU A 67 3.42 9.13 -13.99
CA LEU A 67 3.28 7.69 -14.17
C LEU A 67 4.50 7.08 -14.85
N ASP A 68 5.00 7.71 -15.92
CA ASP A 68 6.18 7.21 -16.63
C ASP A 68 7.46 7.35 -15.81
N ARG A 69 7.65 8.47 -15.10
CA ARG A 69 8.76 8.63 -14.15
C ARG A 69 8.75 7.56 -13.06
N LEU A 70 7.57 7.25 -12.52
CA LEU A 70 7.40 6.22 -11.50
C LEU A 70 7.72 4.83 -12.06
N LYS A 71 7.24 4.48 -13.26
CA LYS A 71 7.58 3.19 -13.91
C LYS A 71 9.09 3.03 -14.09
N VAL A 72 9.78 4.07 -14.56
CA VAL A 72 11.24 4.07 -14.72
C VAL A 72 11.93 3.90 -13.37
N GLY A 73 11.48 4.62 -12.34
CA GLY A 73 12.00 4.48 -10.98
C GLY A 73 11.82 3.08 -10.42
N MET A 74 10.63 2.48 -10.60
CA MET A 74 10.33 1.11 -10.18
C MET A 74 11.19 0.07 -10.90
N ALA A 75 11.44 0.25 -12.20
CA ALA A 75 12.32 -0.63 -12.97
C ALA A 75 13.77 -0.58 -12.44
N ARG A 76 14.29 0.62 -12.17
CA ARG A 76 15.63 0.80 -11.56
C ARG A 76 15.72 0.16 -10.18
N ALA A 77 14.71 0.39 -9.33
CA ALA A 77 14.66 -0.20 -7.99
C ALA A 77 14.52 -1.73 -8.03
N ALA A 78 13.80 -2.28 -9.02
CA ALA A 78 13.73 -3.71 -9.22
C ALA A 78 15.09 -4.30 -9.59
N ILE A 79 15.82 -3.66 -10.52
CA ILE A 79 17.19 -4.10 -10.90
C ILE A 79 18.13 -4.06 -9.69
N ALA A 80 18.10 -2.99 -8.89
CA ALA A 80 18.92 -2.87 -7.68
C ALA A 80 18.64 -4.01 -6.67
N ARG A 81 17.35 -4.31 -6.41
CA ARG A 81 16.96 -5.43 -5.52
C ARG A 81 17.38 -6.80 -6.07
N SER A 82 17.36 -6.99 -7.38
CA SER A 82 17.82 -8.24 -8.00
C SER A 82 19.33 -8.42 -7.90
N ALA A 83 20.09 -7.33 -7.97
CA ALA A 83 21.54 -7.35 -7.80
C ALA A 83 21.93 -7.72 -6.37
N GLU A 84 21.24 -7.17 -5.36
CA GLU A 84 21.47 -7.52 -3.94
C GLU A 84 21.21 -9.01 -3.65
N LEU A 85 20.19 -9.63 -4.29
CA LEU A 85 19.86 -11.05 -4.09
C LEU A 85 20.84 -12.03 -4.76
N ASN A 86 21.56 -11.60 -5.80
CA ASN A 86 22.52 -12.46 -6.50
C ASN A 86 23.89 -12.53 -5.80
N VAL A 87 24.25 -11.53 -4.97
CA VAL A 87 25.54 -11.52 -4.26
C VAL A 87 25.58 -12.59 -3.16
N ASP A 88 24.44 -12.92 -2.55
CA ASP A 88 24.34 -13.95 -1.50
C ASP A 88 24.33 -15.41 -2.05
N ALA A 89 24.22 -15.59 -3.37
CA ALA A 89 24.11 -16.92 -3.99
C ALA A 89 25.45 -17.50 -4.50
N GLU A 90 26.54 -16.72 -4.50
CA GLU A 90 27.85 -17.10 -5.06
C GLU A 90 28.86 -17.66 -4.04
N VAL A 91 28.43 -18.04 -2.82
CA VAL A 91 29.30 -18.73 -1.86
C VAL A 91 29.04 -20.25 -1.91
N GLU A 92 29.57 -20.91 -2.94
CA GLU A 92 29.79 -22.36 -2.94
C GLU A 92 31.05 -22.67 -2.10
N PRO A 93 30.98 -23.52 -1.05
CA PRO A 93 32.19 -24.06 -0.41
C PRO A 93 32.72 -25.27 -1.18
N GLU A 94 34.05 -25.32 -1.27
CA GLU A 94 34.94 -26.29 -1.95
C GLU A 94 34.62 -27.79 -1.79
#